data_AF-A0A3D0R5Q1-F1
#
_entry.id   AF-A0A3D0R5Q1-F1
#
_cell.length_a   1.000
_cell.length_b   1.000
_cell.length_c   1.000
_cell.angle_alpha   90.00
_cell.angle_beta   90.00
_cell.angle_gamma   90.00
#
_symmetry.space_group_name_H-M   'P 1'
#
loop_
_entity.id
_entity.type
_entity.pdbx_description
1 polymer ?
#
loop_
_entity_poly.entity_id
_entity_poly.type
_entity_poly.pdbx_seq_one_letter_code
_entity_poly.pdbx_strand_id
1 'polypeptide(L)' 'MTDDLDEPVAPGGDDPERRPRRQRKQVLLRLDPAVHDALAAWASAELRSTNAQIEFLLRQALSAAGRLP' A
#
# COMPACT_ATOMS: atom_id res chain seq x y z
N MET A 1 41.87 34.17 11.49
CA MET A 1 41.78 32.71 11.57
C MET A 1 40.34 32.40 11.21
N THR A 2 40.17 31.63 10.15
CA THR A 2 39.14 31.75 9.11
C THR A 2 37.72 31.42 9.58
N ASP A 3 36.79 32.20 9.01
CA ASP A 3 35.34 32.01 8.93
C ASP A 3 35.01 30.56 8.53
N ASP A 4 34.31 29.83 9.41
CA ASP A 4 33.77 28.50 9.16
C ASP A 4 32.68 28.61 8.08
N LEU A 5 32.99 28.14 6.88
CA LEU A 5 32.05 28.03 5.77
C LEU A 5 31.01 26.94 6.11
N ASP A 6 29.76 27.36 6.32
CA ASP A 6 28.58 26.51 6.31
C ASP A 6 28.44 25.90 4.90
N GLU A 7 28.83 24.63 4.76
CA GLU A 7 28.81 23.90 3.50
C GLU A 7 27.35 23.48 3.20
N PRO A 8 26.74 23.92 2.08
CA PRO A 8 25.35 23.58 1.81
C PRO A 8 25.24 22.09 1.50
N VAL A 9 24.55 21.34 2.37
CA VAL A 9 24.21 19.94 2.12
C VAL A 9 23.32 19.89 0.87
N ALA A 10 23.87 19.39 -0.23
CA ALA A 10 23.10 19.19 -1.46
C ALA A 10 21.95 18.21 -1.16
N PRO A 11 20.69 18.51 -1.56
CA PRO A 11 19.61 17.54 -1.42
C PRO A 11 19.95 16.34 -2.31
N GLY A 12 20.09 15.18 -1.65
CA GLY A 12 20.37 13.90 -2.28
C GLY A 12 19.44 13.63 -3.45
N GLY A 13 20.05 13.17 -4.55
CA GLY A 13 19.45 13.08 -5.86
C GLY A 13 18.18 12.24 -5.92
N ASP A 14 17.31 12.64 -6.86
CA ASP A 14 16.27 11.79 -7.39
C ASP A 14 16.89 10.50 -7.93
N ASP A 15 16.66 9.40 -7.23
CA ASP A 15 17.09 8.06 -7.62
C ASP A 15 16.32 7.63 -8.89
N PRO A 16 16.98 7.56 -10.07
CA PRO A 16 16.29 7.42 -11.36
C PRO A 16 15.75 5.99 -11.62
N GLU A 17 15.94 5.06 -10.68
CA GLU A 17 15.59 3.64 -10.83
C GLU A 17 14.41 3.17 -9.99
N ARG A 18 13.51 4.07 -9.56
CA ARG A 18 12.20 3.64 -9.05
C ARG A 18 11.40 3.00 -10.20
N ARG A 19 11.60 1.70 -10.40
CA ARG A 19 10.76 0.83 -11.24
C ARG A 19 9.32 1.27 -11.03
N PRO A 20 8.55 1.60 -12.10
CA PRO A 20 7.24 2.20 -11.94
C PRO A 20 6.41 1.27 -11.07
N ARG A 21 6.15 1.70 -9.83
CA ARG A 21 5.31 0.96 -8.90
C ARG A 21 3.98 0.81 -9.63
N ARG A 22 3.56 -0.44 -9.91
CA ARG A 22 2.24 -0.72 -10.49
C ARG A 22 1.24 0.16 -9.74
N GLN A 23 0.67 1.13 -10.45
CA GLN A 23 -0.08 2.20 -9.81
C GLN A 23 -1.34 1.58 -9.21
N ARG A 24 -1.41 1.55 -7.88
CA ARG A 24 -2.58 1.02 -7.16
C ARG A 24 -3.70 2.04 -7.27
N LYS A 25 -4.84 1.63 -7.83
CA LYS A 25 -6.04 2.48 -7.86
C LYS A 25 -6.61 2.59 -6.45
N GLN A 26 -6.73 3.81 -5.95
CA GLN A 26 -7.44 4.08 -4.69
C GLN A 26 -8.93 4.21 -4.99
N VAL A 27 -9.76 3.52 -4.21
CA VAL A 27 -11.22 3.53 -4.36
C VAL A 27 -11.84 3.67 -2.97
N LEU A 28 -12.85 4.52 -2.84
CA LEU A 28 -13.67 4.59 -1.63
C LEU A 28 -14.66 3.42 -1.64
N LEU A 29 -14.56 2.55 -0.64
CA LEU A 29 -15.45 1.41 -0.48
C LEU A 29 -16.45 1.71 0.64
N ARG A 30 -17.74 1.54 0.34
CA ARG A 30 -18.79 1.58 1.37
C ARG A 30 -19.03 0.15 1.85
N LEU A 31 -18.74 -0.09 3.12
CA LEU A 31 -18.97 -1.36 3.79
C LEU A 31 -19.88 -1.14 4.99
N ASP A 32 -20.63 -2.18 5.34
CA ASP A 32 -21.19 -2.29 6.67
C ASP A 32 -20.05 -2.24 7.71
N PRO A 33 -20.14 -1.40 8.77
CA PRO A 33 -19.09 -1.31 9.79
C PRO A 33 -18.73 -2.66 10.44
N ALA A 34 -19.71 -3.51 10.71
CA ALA A 34 -19.47 -4.82 11.33
C ALA A 34 -18.68 -5.75 10.39
N VAL A 35 -18.91 -5.64 9.07
CA VAL A 35 -18.13 -6.38 8.07
C VAL A 35 -16.69 -5.86 8.01
N HIS A 36 -16.50 -4.55 8.06
CA HIS A 36 -15.16 -3.97 8.12
C HIS A 36 -14.40 -4.43 9.37
N ASP A 37 -15.04 -4.45 10.53
CA ASP A 37 -14.41 -4.87 11.79
C ASP A 37 -14.04 -6.35 11.77
N ALA A 38 -14.90 -7.22 11.23
CA ALA A 38 -14.59 -8.63 11.04
C ALA A 38 -13.38 -8.83 10.10
N LEU A 39 -13.30 -8.06 9.01
CA LEU A 39 -12.15 -8.10 8.08
C LEU A 39 -10.86 -7.61 8.76
N ALA A 40 -10.93 -6.55 9.58
CA ALA A 40 -9.79 -6.01 10.30
C ALA A 40 -9.26 -6.99 11.37
N ALA A 41 -10.16 -7.64 12.11
CA ALA A 41 -9.82 -8.67 13.09
C ALA A 41 -9.16 -9.89 12.40
N TRP A 42 -9.72 -10.36 11.29
CA TRP A 42 -9.14 -11.45 10.51
C TRP A 42 -7.76 -11.09 9.96
N ALA A 43 -7.61 -9.92 9.34
CA ALA A 43 -6.33 -9.44 8.84
C ALA A 43 -5.26 -9.41 9.96
N SER A 44 -5.65 -8.93 11.14
CA SER A 44 -4.77 -8.86 12.31
C SER A 44 -4.31 -10.24 12.80
N ALA A 45 -5.22 -11.23 12.81
CA ALA A 45 -4.89 -12.62 13.16
C ALA A 45 -3.87 -13.25 12.20
N GLU A 46 -3.81 -12.77 10.95
CA GLU A 46 -2.89 -13.25 9.91
C GLU A 46 -1.68 -12.33 9.69
N LEU A 47 -1.47 -11.34 10.57
CA LEU A 47 -0.39 -10.34 10.45
C LEU A 47 -0.41 -9.59 9.10
N ARG A 48 -1.61 -9.34 8.56
CA ARG A 48 -1.86 -8.60 7.33
C ARG A 48 -2.51 -7.25 7.63
N SER A 49 -2.32 -6.29 6.72
CA SER A 49 -3.16 -5.09 6.73
C SER A 49 -4.56 -5.40 6.19
N THR A 50 -5.57 -4.66 6.65
CA THR A 50 -6.95 -4.81 6.16
C THR A 50 -7.04 -4.66 4.64
N ASN A 51 -6.30 -3.72 4.04
CA ASN A 51 -6.27 -3.56 2.58
C ASN A 51 -5.66 -4.78 1.86
N ALA A 52 -4.61 -5.39 2.41
CA ALA A 52 -4.03 -6.60 1.85
C ALA A 52 -5.00 -7.79 1.96
N GLN A 53 -5.76 -7.86 3.06
CA GLN A 53 -6.80 -8.88 3.22
C GLN A 53 -7.94 -8.72 2.21
N ILE A 54 -8.45 -7.49 2.03
CA ILE A 54 -9.49 -7.20 1.04
C ILE A 54 -9.02 -7.56 -0.37
N GLU A 55 -7.80 -7.15 -0.76
CA GLU A 55 -7.23 -7.48 -2.07
C GLU A 55 -7.10 -8.99 -2.28
N PHE A 56 -6.67 -9.72 -1.25
CA PHE A 56 -6.58 -11.19 -1.30
C PHE A 56 -7.94 -11.84 -1.55
N LEU A 57 -8.97 -11.42 -0.81
CA LEU A 57 -10.33 -11.94 -0.97
C LEU A 57 -10.92 -11.62 -2.33
N LEU A 58 -10.72 -10.39 -2.83
CA LEU A 58 -11.17 -9.99 -4.16
C LEU A 58 -10.50 -10.82 -5.26
N ARG A 59 -9.19 -11.06 -5.17
CA ARG A 59 -8.46 -11.92 -6.12
C ARG A 59 -8.94 -13.36 -6.07
N GLN A 60 -9.17 -13.89 -4.86
CA GLN A 60 -9.69 -15.24 -4.69
C GLN A 60 -11.09 -15.37 -5.30
N ALA A 61 -11.98 -14.41 -5.05
CA ALA A 61 -13.33 -14.39 -5.62
C ALA A 61 -13.32 -14.27 -7.16
N LEU A 62 -12.48 -13.40 -7.71
CA LEU A 62 -12.30 -13.27 -9.16
C LEU A 62 -11.76 -14.58 -9.77
N SER A 63 -10.79 -15.23 -9.12
CA SER A 63 -10.25 -16.51 -9.56
C SER A 63 -11.31 -17.60 -9.55
N ALA A 64 -12.07 -17.72 -8.46
CA ALA A 64 -13.15 -18.69 -8.33
C ALA A 64 -14.26 -18.47 -9.37
N ALA A 65 -14.50 -17.22 -9.77
CA ALA A 65 -15.44 -16.86 -10.82
C ALA A 65 -14.88 -17.01 -12.24
N GLY A 66 -13.59 -17.37 -12.43
CA GLY A 66 -12.94 -17.42 -13.74
C GLY A 66 -12.75 -16.05 -14.40
N ARG A 67 -12.59 -14.98 -13.60
CA ARG A 67 -12.53 -13.57 -14.04
C ARG A 67 -11.21 -12.88 -13.69
N LEU A 68 -10.15 -13.63 -13.43
CA LEU A 68 -8.82 -13.02 -13.36
C LEU A 68 -8.45 -12.47 -14.75
N PRO A 69 -7.85 -11.26 -14.82
CA PRO A 69 -7.32 -10.72 -16.06
C PRO A 69 -6.10 -11.49 -16.56
#